data_AF-A0A1G2BTU9-F1
#
_entry.id   AF-A0A1G2BTU9-F1
#
_cell.length_a   1.000
_cell.length_b   1.000
_cell.length_c   1.000
_cell.angle_alpha   90.00
_cell.angle_beta   90.00
_cell.angle_gamma   90.00
#
_symmetry.space_group_name_H-M   'P 1'
#
loop_
_entity.id
_entity.type
_entity.pdbx_description
1 polymer ?
#
loop_
_entity_poly.entity_id
_entity_poly.type
_entity_poly.pdbx_seq_one_letter_code
_entity_poly.pdbx_strand_id
1 'polypeptide(L)'
;MLLFLAETWLREIDDRVDAGNHREAYEYLNAKLSIIDRSFTQRDGKDTGLEAILRQAQSIGVTILPELRTILELMRREVVWRMRGLPISRVDRRHLAASQDAAVLSVCAKVLRGDTQTCQEVISSFGGIMTRTDWLNDLPEDLRHDCFLLPAEFIQGNERTVEKLRAATNWDSLWGIPGFYRWYRAEVDDLEKGWGSLHSVLGNHCGNIFQKKVTGWLVHWALISELQSEFQLVKRRMNAAYPVL
;
A
#
# COMPACT_ATOMS: atom_id res chain seq x y z
N MET A 1 -4.29 20.14 -4.46
CA MET A 1 -3.34 20.59 -3.43
C MET A 1 -3.35 19.69 -2.20
N LEU A 2 -4.49 19.44 -1.53
CA LEU A 2 -4.51 18.58 -0.34
C LEU A 2 -3.97 17.15 -0.57
N LEU A 3 -4.40 16.47 -1.64
CA LEU A 3 -3.91 15.12 -1.95
C LEU A 3 -2.40 15.10 -2.18
N PHE A 4 -1.85 16.12 -2.84
CA PHE A 4 -0.41 16.26 -3.05
C PHE A 4 0.34 16.46 -1.72
N LEU A 5 -0.17 17.34 -0.83
CA LEU A 5 0.43 17.53 0.49
C LEU A 5 0.41 16.24 1.33
N ALA A 6 -0.69 15.49 1.28
CA ALA A 6 -0.83 14.23 1.99
C ALA A 6 0.11 13.16 1.43
N GLU A 7 0.18 13.02 0.09
CA GLU A 7 1.10 12.09 -0.58
C GLU A 7 2.55 12.42 -0.24
N THR A 8 2.98 13.67 -0.36
CA THR A 8 4.37 14.07 -0.08
C THR A 8 4.75 13.83 1.38
N TRP A 9 3.85 14.11 2.31
CA TRP A 9 4.09 13.84 3.74
C TRP A 9 4.14 12.34 4.05
N LEU A 10 3.28 11.54 3.44
CA LEU A 10 3.31 10.09 3.58
C LEU A 10 4.57 9.49 2.96
N ARG A 11 5.01 9.98 1.78
CA ARG A 11 6.26 9.57 1.13
C ARG A 11 7.48 9.87 2.00
N GLU A 12 7.57 11.05 2.62
CA GLU A 12 8.67 11.37 3.55
C GLU A 12 8.71 10.41 4.75
N ILE A 13 7.54 9.99 5.24
CA ILE A 13 7.43 9.01 6.33
C ILE A 13 7.87 7.63 5.85
N ASP A 14 7.40 7.21 4.67
CA ASP A 14 7.72 5.95 4.02
C ASP A 14 9.23 5.79 3.79
N ASP A 15 9.87 6.79 3.17
CA ASP A 15 11.32 6.82 2.93
C ASP A 15 12.14 6.66 4.23
N ARG A 16 11.65 7.20 5.35
CA ARG A 16 12.31 7.05 6.66
C ARG A 16 12.04 5.71 7.31
N VAL A 17 10.87 5.13 7.10
CA VAL A 17 10.52 3.80 7.60
C VAL A 17 11.34 2.73 6.87
N ASP A 18 11.61 2.93 5.59
CA ASP A 18 12.32 1.98 4.74
C ASP A 18 13.85 2.16 4.73
N ALA A 19 14.38 3.15 5.48
CA ALA A 19 15.81 3.39 5.63
C ALA A 19 16.60 2.27 6.35
N GLY A 20 15.95 1.15 6.71
CA GLY A 20 16.59 -0.10 7.15
C GLY A 20 16.78 -0.28 8.66
N ASN A 21 16.48 0.72 9.50
CA ASN A 21 16.47 0.57 10.96
C ASN A 21 15.05 0.48 11.51
N HIS A 22 14.54 -0.75 11.65
CA HIS A 22 13.17 -1.01 12.11
C HIS A 22 12.85 -0.41 13.49
N ARG A 23 13.83 -0.32 14.38
CA ARG A 23 13.61 0.27 15.71
C ARG A 23 13.44 1.78 15.63
N GLU A 24 14.30 2.46 14.88
CA GLU A 24 14.18 3.90 14.64
C GLU A 24 12.89 4.24 13.90
N ALA A 25 12.51 3.42 12.90
CA ALA A 25 11.23 3.53 12.20
C ALA A 25 10.04 3.42 13.17
N TYR A 26 10.07 2.44 14.09
CA TYR A 26 9.03 2.25 15.11
C TYR A 26 8.92 3.44 16.06
N GLU A 27 10.06 3.95 16.57
CA GLU A 27 10.10 5.10 17.46
C GLU A 27 9.61 6.37 16.74
N TYR A 28 10.01 6.57 15.48
CA TYR A 28 9.56 7.65 14.61
C TYR A 28 8.05 7.64 14.37
N LEU A 29 7.49 6.48 14.02
CA LEU A 29 6.04 6.33 13.81
C LEU A 29 5.25 6.58 15.10
N ASN A 30 5.73 6.15 16.27
CA ASN A 30 5.08 6.47 17.54
C ASN A 30 5.13 7.97 17.86
N ALA A 31 6.22 8.66 17.53
CA ALA A 31 6.28 10.11 17.66
C ALA A 31 5.26 10.82 16.75
N LYS A 32 5.12 10.37 15.50
CA LYS A 32 4.11 10.89 14.56
C LYS A 32 2.68 10.65 15.03
N LEU A 33 2.39 9.43 15.50
CA LEU A 33 1.09 9.08 16.09
C LEU A 33 0.78 9.96 17.32
N SER A 34 1.77 10.18 18.20
CA SER A 34 1.61 11.08 19.35
C SER A 34 1.34 12.53 18.95
N ILE A 35 1.90 13.02 17.84
CA ILE A 35 1.60 14.35 17.29
C ILE A 35 0.15 14.39 16.77
N ILE A 36 -0.30 13.35 16.08
CA ILE A 36 -1.70 13.24 15.64
C ILE A 36 -2.65 13.23 16.84
N ASP A 37 -2.39 12.40 17.86
CA ASP A 37 -3.22 12.29 19.07
C ASP A 37 -3.27 13.62 19.84
N ARG A 38 -2.15 14.34 19.91
CA ARG A 38 -2.12 15.71 20.42
C ARG A 38 -2.91 16.66 19.54
N SER A 39 -2.83 16.57 18.22
CA SER A 39 -3.60 17.43 17.32
C SER A 39 -5.12 17.30 17.49
N PHE A 40 -5.61 16.17 18.03
CA PHE A 40 -7.01 16.01 18.45
C PHE A 40 -7.36 16.77 19.75
N THR A 41 -6.39 17.06 20.61
CA THR A 41 -6.59 17.58 21.98
C THR A 41 -6.01 18.99 22.20
N GLN A 42 -4.85 19.33 21.62
CA GLN A 42 -4.13 20.61 21.71
C GLN A 42 -3.27 20.84 20.44
N ARG A 43 -3.17 22.08 19.94
CA ARG A 43 -2.32 22.42 18.77
C ARG A 43 -0.84 22.56 19.13
N ASP A 44 -0.28 21.60 19.88
CA ASP A 44 1.14 21.61 20.27
C ASP A 44 1.89 20.40 19.71
N GLY A 45 2.69 20.65 18.67
CA GLY A 45 3.60 19.71 18.03
C GLY A 45 4.09 20.25 16.68
N LYS A 46 5.42 20.37 16.49
CA LYS A 46 6.00 20.87 15.22
C LYS A 46 6.08 19.76 14.18
N ASP A 47 5.00 19.54 13.43
CA ASP A 47 5.01 18.79 12.18
C ASP A 47 4.44 19.69 11.08
N THR A 48 5.31 20.40 10.38
CA THR A 48 4.93 21.40 9.38
C THR A 48 4.14 20.81 8.22
N GLY A 49 4.43 19.56 7.84
CA GLY A 49 3.68 18.84 6.81
C GLY A 49 2.26 18.54 7.26
N LEU A 50 2.11 17.95 8.45
CA LEU A 50 0.79 17.68 9.03
C LEU A 50 -0.01 18.97 9.24
N GLU A 51 0.60 20.05 9.73
CA GLU A 51 -0.06 21.35 9.86
C GLU A 51 -0.57 21.89 8.53
N ALA A 52 0.23 21.81 7.46
CA ALA A 52 -0.18 22.26 6.14
C ALA A 52 -1.38 21.45 5.61
N ILE A 53 -1.34 20.12 5.81
CA ILE A 53 -2.43 19.21 5.47
C ILE A 53 -3.71 19.59 6.23
N LEU A 54 -3.62 19.77 7.56
CA LEU A 54 -4.76 20.09 8.41
C LEU A 54 -5.38 21.45 8.07
N ARG A 55 -4.55 22.49 7.84
CA ARG A 55 -5.03 23.81 7.40
C ARG A 55 -5.74 23.71 6.05
N GLN A 56 -5.18 22.95 5.11
CA GLN A 56 -5.78 22.77 3.80
C GLN A 56 -7.09 21.97 3.86
N ALA A 57 -7.15 20.91 4.67
CA ALA A 57 -8.36 20.13 4.90
C ALA A 57 -9.48 20.99 5.50
N GLN A 58 -9.15 21.83 6.50
CA GLN A 58 -10.08 22.79 7.07
C GLN A 58 -10.60 23.79 6.03
N SER A 59 -9.74 24.30 5.14
CA SER A 59 -10.12 25.27 4.12
C SER A 59 -11.17 24.75 3.11
N ILE A 60 -11.19 23.43 2.86
CA ILE A 60 -12.13 22.79 1.94
C ILE A 60 -13.30 22.09 2.65
N GLY A 61 -13.33 22.15 3.99
CA GLY A 61 -14.39 21.61 4.83
C GLY A 61 -14.39 20.09 4.97
N VAL A 62 -13.22 19.45 5.00
CA VAL A 62 -13.09 17.98 5.16
C VAL A 62 -12.20 17.61 6.34
N THR A 63 -12.41 16.42 6.90
CA THR A 63 -11.59 15.85 7.97
C THR A 63 -10.96 14.55 7.50
N ILE A 64 -9.62 14.53 7.40
CA ILE A 64 -8.83 13.36 6.95
C ILE A 64 -7.87 12.82 8.03
N LEU A 65 -7.86 13.44 9.22
CA LEU A 65 -6.95 13.05 10.31
C LEU A 65 -7.16 11.59 10.78
N PRO A 66 -8.39 11.04 10.87
CA PRO A 66 -8.59 9.63 11.19
C PRO A 66 -7.93 8.69 10.17
N GLU A 67 -8.03 8.99 8.87
CA GLU A 67 -7.41 8.17 7.82
C GLU A 67 -5.88 8.22 7.91
N LEU A 68 -5.30 9.40 8.07
CA LEU A 68 -3.85 9.55 8.23
C LEU A 68 -3.36 8.78 9.46
N ARG A 69 -4.13 8.82 10.56
CA ARG A 69 -3.85 8.05 11.75
C ARG A 69 -3.86 6.54 11.47
N THR A 70 -4.87 6.05 10.76
CA THR A 70 -4.97 4.63 10.38
C THR A 70 -3.80 4.21 9.50
N ILE A 71 -3.38 5.02 8.53
CA ILE A 71 -2.21 4.72 7.68
C ILE A 71 -0.97 4.52 8.55
N LEU A 72 -0.69 5.45 9.47
CA LEU A 72 0.48 5.33 10.35
C LEU A 72 0.42 4.12 11.30
N GLU A 73 -0.78 3.74 11.76
CA GLU A 73 -0.94 2.51 12.56
C GLU A 73 -0.63 1.25 11.76
N LEU A 74 -1.05 1.22 10.48
CA LEU A 74 -0.78 0.10 9.58
C LEU A 74 0.73 0.01 9.30
N MET A 75 1.39 1.13 8.97
CA MET A 75 2.85 1.18 8.83
C MET A 75 3.56 0.72 10.11
N ARG A 76 3.11 1.17 11.28
CA ARG A 76 3.70 0.75 12.55
C ARG A 76 3.53 -0.74 12.79
N ARG A 77 2.35 -1.30 12.48
CA ARG A 77 2.08 -2.74 12.61
C ARG A 77 2.99 -3.55 11.68
N GLU A 78 3.20 -3.07 10.47
CA GLU A 78 4.14 -3.65 9.51
C GLU A 78 5.58 -3.62 10.04
N VAL A 79 6.06 -2.49 10.53
CA VAL A 79 7.40 -2.40 11.18
C VAL A 79 7.52 -3.38 12.35
N VAL A 80 6.50 -3.51 13.21
CA VAL A 80 6.50 -4.50 14.29
C VAL A 80 6.63 -5.94 13.76
N TRP A 81 6.02 -6.25 12.62
CA TRP A 81 6.22 -7.55 11.98
C TRP A 81 7.63 -7.71 11.44
N ARG A 82 8.18 -6.70 10.74
CA ARG A 82 9.56 -6.70 10.24
C ARG A 82 10.56 -6.92 11.38
N MET A 83 10.41 -6.21 12.50
CA MET A 83 11.22 -6.37 13.72
C MET A 83 11.19 -7.81 14.28
N ARG A 84 10.05 -8.50 14.17
CA ARG A 84 9.92 -9.89 14.64
C ARG A 84 10.58 -10.89 13.70
N GLY A 85 10.80 -10.52 12.44
CA GLY A 85 11.33 -11.41 11.40
C GLY A 85 10.46 -12.64 11.13
N LEU A 86 9.18 -12.60 11.53
CA LEU A 86 8.27 -13.74 11.39
C LEU A 86 7.56 -13.69 10.03
N PRO A 87 7.41 -14.82 9.34
CA PRO A 87 6.60 -14.88 8.14
C PRO A 87 5.14 -14.51 8.41
N ILE A 88 4.53 -13.77 7.50
CA ILE A 88 3.12 -13.37 7.53
C ILE A 88 2.26 -14.35 6.71
N SER A 89 1.07 -14.69 7.20
CA SER A 89 0.12 -15.48 6.41
C SER A 89 -0.42 -14.67 5.23
N ARG A 90 -0.79 -15.33 4.14
CA ARG A 90 -1.47 -14.73 2.99
C ARG A 90 -2.75 -14.01 3.41
N VAL A 91 -3.49 -14.54 4.38
CA VAL A 91 -4.72 -13.92 4.88
C VAL A 91 -4.41 -12.59 5.58
N ASP A 92 -3.44 -12.59 6.50
CA ASP A 92 -3.04 -11.38 7.22
C ASP A 92 -2.45 -10.33 6.29
N ARG A 93 -1.65 -10.76 5.31
CA ARG A 93 -1.06 -9.87 4.31
C ARG A 93 -2.13 -9.22 3.42
N ARG A 94 -3.14 -9.99 2.99
CA ARG A 94 -4.28 -9.44 2.24
C ARG A 94 -5.08 -8.45 3.08
N HIS A 95 -5.30 -8.76 4.35
CA HIS A 95 -6.03 -7.87 5.24
C HIS A 95 -5.27 -6.56 5.50
N LEU A 96 -3.95 -6.62 5.67
CA LEU A 96 -3.09 -5.43 5.78
C LEU A 96 -3.20 -4.56 4.53
N ALA A 97 -2.97 -5.16 3.34
CA ALA A 97 -3.06 -4.43 2.07
C ALA A 97 -4.44 -3.83 1.82
N ALA A 98 -5.52 -4.57 2.10
CA ALA A 98 -6.88 -4.06 1.97
C ALA A 98 -7.14 -2.86 2.90
N SER A 99 -6.56 -2.87 4.10
CA SER A 99 -6.67 -1.77 5.05
C SER A 99 -5.88 -0.54 4.60
N GLN A 100 -4.71 -0.73 3.97
CA GLN A 100 -3.89 0.35 3.40
C GLN A 100 -4.61 1.01 2.22
N ASP A 101 -5.05 0.22 1.23
CA ASP A 101 -5.86 0.68 0.10
C ASP A 101 -7.08 1.48 0.61
N ALA A 102 -7.78 0.96 1.61
CA ALA A 102 -8.97 1.60 2.16
C ALA A 102 -8.71 2.96 2.80
N ALA A 103 -7.64 3.06 3.60
CA ALA A 103 -7.31 4.30 4.27
C ALA A 103 -6.92 5.39 3.26
N VAL A 104 -6.11 5.05 2.25
CA VAL A 104 -5.68 5.98 1.19
C VAL A 104 -6.85 6.43 0.32
N LEU A 105 -7.70 5.49 -0.12
CA LEU A 105 -8.84 5.81 -0.97
C LEU A 105 -9.95 6.56 -0.21
N SER A 106 -10.10 6.35 1.11
CA SER A 106 -10.98 7.18 1.95
C SER A 106 -10.56 8.65 1.95
N VAL A 107 -9.25 8.94 2.05
CA VAL A 107 -8.73 10.32 1.90
C VAL A 107 -9.15 10.88 0.54
N CYS A 108 -8.93 10.12 -0.53
CA CYS A 108 -9.27 10.54 -1.90
C CYS A 108 -10.77 10.86 -2.04
N ALA A 109 -11.65 9.98 -1.55
CA ALA A 109 -13.09 10.17 -1.59
C ALA A 109 -13.52 11.44 -0.84
N LYS A 110 -13.02 11.66 0.37
CA LYS A 110 -13.33 12.86 1.16
C LYS A 110 -12.89 14.13 0.46
N VAL A 111 -11.66 14.19 -0.03
CA VAL A 111 -11.12 15.39 -0.70
C VAL A 111 -11.86 15.71 -1.99
N LEU A 112 -12.30 14.69 -2.71
CA LEU A 112 -13.04 14.84 -3.96
C LEU A 112 -14.56 14.96 -3.77
N ARG A 113 -15.02 15.12 -2.51
CA ARG A 113 -16.45 15.23 -2.12
C ARG A 113 -17.29 14.08 -2.67
N GLY A 114 -16.73 12.90 -2.59
CA GLY A 114 -17.34 11.66 -3.01
C GLY A 114 -18.31 11.06 -2.01
N ASP A 115 -19.04 10.04 -2.44
CA ASP A 115 -19.78 9.16 -1.54
C ASP A 115 -18.78 8.22 -0.85
N THR A 116 -18.45 8.54 0.40
CA THR A 116 -17.51 7.76 1.20
C THR A 116 -18.03 6.36 1.51
N GLN A 117 -19.35 6.16 1.60
CA GLN A 117 -19.92 4.85 1.88
C GLN A 117 -19.80 3.94 0.65
N THR A 118 -20.24 4.42 -0.52
CA THR A 118 -20.06 3.69 -1.78
C THR A 118 -18.57 3.46 -2.07
N CYS A 119 -17.71 4.45 -1.75
CA CYS A 119 -16.26 4.26 -1.86
C CYS A 119 -15.78 3.11 -0.96
N GLN A 120 -16.20 3.05 0.30
CA GLN A 120 -15.84 1.97 1.23
C GLN A 120 -16.29 0.59 0.74
N GLU A 121 -17.50 0.48 0.19
CA GLU A 121 -18.04 -0.77 -0.37
C GLU A 121 -17.22 -1.23 -1.58
N VAL A 122 -16.89 -0.29 -2.47
CA VAL A 122 -16.07 -0.54 -3.65
C VAL A 122 -14.64 -0.92 -3.24
N ILE A 123 -13.99 -0.16 -2.36
CA ILE A 123 -12.68 -0.45 -1.76
C ILE A 123 -12.65 -1.84 -1.13
N SER A 124 -13.68 -2.23 -0.40
CA SER A 124 -13.75 -3.53 0.27
C SER A 124 -13.71 -4.69 -0.74
N SER A 125 -14.17 -4.46 -1.97
CA SER A 125 -14.05 -5.42 -3.07
C SER A 125 -12.63 -5.51 -3.66
N PHE A 126 -11.75 -4.56 -3.37
CA PHE A 126 -10.40 -4.50 -3.95
C PHE A 126 -9.44 -5.45 -3.24
N GLY A 127 -9.70 -5.87 -2.02
CA GLY A 127 -8.89 -6.88 -1.33
C GLY A 127 -7.37 -6.57 -1.27
N GLY A 128 -6.99 -5.29 -1.29
CA GLY A 128 -5.60 -4.85 -1.26
C GLY A 128 -4.86 -4.93 -2.60
N ILE A 129 -5.57 -4.94 -3.74
CA ILE A 129 -4.97 -5.09 -5.07
C ILE A 129 -3.90 -4.03 -5.35
N MET A 130 -4.09 -2.77 -4.92
CA MET A 130 -3.13 -1.69 -5.22
C MET A 130 -1.83 -1.93 -4.46
N THR A 131 -1.89 -1.96 -3.12
CA THR A 131 -0.72 -2.27 -2.28
C THR A 131 -0.04 -3.58 -2.65
N ARG A 132 -0.80 -4.64 -2.96
CA ARG A 132 -0.18 -5.93 -3.32
C ARG A 132 0.50 -5.91 -4.68
N THR A 133 0.01 -5.12 -5.63
CA THR A 133 0.67 -4.94 -6.93
C THR A 133 1.99 -4.23 -6.74
N ASP A 134 2.00 -3.18 -5.91
CA ASP A 134 3.19 -2.41 -5.52
C ASP A 134 4.26 -3.31 -4.87
N TRP A 135 3.90 -4.07 -3.84
CA TRP A 135 4.81 -5.04 -3.19
C TRP A 135 5.41 -6.07 -4.15
N LEU A 136 4.64 -6.54 -5.15
CA LEU A 136 5.16 -7.49 -6.14
C LEU A 136 6.02 -6.82 -7.21
N ASN A 137 5.85 -5.52 -7.44
CA ASN A 137 6.65 -4.75 -8.38
C ASN A 137 8.02 -4.43 -7.78
N ASP A 138 8.04 -4.07 -6.49
CA ASP A 138 9.22 -3.53 -5.81
C ASP A 138 9.97 -4.60 -4.99
N LEU A 139 9.50 -5.85 -5.07
CA LEU A 139 10.00 -7.01 -4.31
C LEU A 139 11.55 -7.12 -4.19
N PRO A 140 12.37 -6.99 -5.25
CA PRO A 140 13.83 -7.06 -5.08
C PRO A 140 14.41 -5.92 -4.25
N GLU A 141 13.82 -4.72 -4.36
CA GLU A 141 14.23 -3.54 -3.60
C GLU A 141 13.76 -3.67 -2.14
N ASP A 142 12.52 -4.10 -1.92
CA ASP A 142 11.96 -4.32 -0.59
C ASP A 142 12.70 -5.41 0.17
N LEU A 143 13.16 -6.47 -0.51
CA LEU A 143 13.99 -7.50 0.09
C LEU A 143 15.38 -6.99 0.47
N ARG A 144 15.97 -6.08 -0.32
CA ARG A 144 17.28 -5.48 -0.04
C ARG A 144 17.25 -4.58 1.20
N HIS A 145 16.15 -3.87 1.40
CA HIS A 145 15.94 -2.98 2.54
C HIS A 145 15.28 -3.66 3.75
N ASP A 146 15.06 -4.99 3.70
CA ASP A 146 14.32 -5.74 4.73
C ASP A 146 12.92 -5.18 5.02
N CYS A 147 12.30 -4.59 3.99
CA CYS A 147 10.98 -3.97 4.02
C CYS A 147 9.87 -4.94 3.60
N PHE A 148 10.22 -6.04 2.94
CA PHE A 148 9.24 -7.01 2.48
C PHE A 148 8.71 -7.94 3.60
N LEU A 149 7.39 -8.03 3.71
CA LEU A 149 6.73 -9.00 4.59
C LEU A 149 6.78 -10.42 4.00
N LEU A 150 7.71 -11.20 4.55
CA LEU A 150 8.02 -12.57 4.20
C LEU A 150 6.77 -13.52 4.19
N PRO A 151 6.39 -14.12 3.05
CA PRO A 151 5.22 -14.99 2.94
C PRO A 151 5.40 -16.34 3.63
N ALA A 152 4.55 -16.64 4.61
CA ALA A 152 4.56 -17.91 5.33
C ALA A 152 4.40 -19.11 4.39
N GLU A 153 3.51 -19.02 3.40
CA GLU A 153 3.21 -20.11 2.45
C GLU A 153 4.41 -20.50 1.59
N PHE A 154 5.34 -19.57 1.38
CA PHE A 154 6.55 -19.83 0.62
C PHE A 154 7.71 -20.30 1.51
N ILE A 155 7.74 -19.86 2.76
CA ILE A 155 8.85 -20.11 3.71
C ILE A 155 8.67 -21.40 4.49
N GLN A 156 7.44 -21.92 4.62
CA GLN A 156 7.13 -23.12 5.39
C GLN A 156 8.07 -24.29 5.02
N GLY A 157 8.96 -24.63 5.97
CA GLY A 157 9.80 -25.82 5.95
C GLY A 157 11.28 -25.63 5.58
N ASN A 158 11.77 -24.41 5.31
CA ASN A 158 13.18 -24.22 4.95
C ASN A 158 13.77 -22.84 5.34
N GLU A 159 14.55 -22.79 6.41
CA GLU A 159 15.27 -21.57 6.85
C GLU A 159 16.17 -21.00 5.75
N ARG A 160 16.75 -21.85 4.89
CA ARG A 160 17.58 -21.41 3.76
C ARG A 160 16.80 -20.64 2.70
N THR A 161 15.46 -20.76 2.67
CA THR A 161 14.62 -19.98 1.75
C THR A 161 14.60 -18.50 2.13
N VAL A 162 14.56 -18.19 3.44
CA VAL A 162 14.58 -16.80 3.94
C VAL A 162 15.91 -16.13 3.61
N GLU A 163 17.02 -16.84 3.88
CA GLU A 163 18.37 -16.33 3.56
C GLU A 163 18.53 -16.06 2.06
N LYS A 164 18.06 -16.99 1.22
CA LYS A 164 18.09 -16.82 -0.25
C LYS A 164 17.25 -15.65 -0.74
N LEU A 165 16.07 -15.44 -0.17
CA LEU A 165 15.23 -14.29 -0.49
C LEU A 165 15.93 -12.98 -0.13
N ARG A 166 16.50 -12.87 1.07
CA ARG A 166 17.20 -11.67 1.54
C ARG A 166 18.49 -11.41 0.75
N ALA A 167 19.15 -12.45 0.26
CA ALA A 167 20.34 -12.32 -0.58
C ALA A 167 20.03 -12.00 -2.05
N ALA A 168 18.78 -12.11 -2.49
CA ALA A 168 18.40 -11.86 -3.88
C ALA A 168 18.33 -10.36 -4.15
N THR A 169 19.23 -9.84 -4.98
CA THR A 169 19.34 -8.41 -5.28
C THR A 169 18.61 -7.98 -6.56
N ASN A 170 18.14 -8.94 -7.35
CA ASN A 170 17.46 -8.74 -8.63
C ASN A 170 16.48 -9.90 -8.95
N TRP A 171 15.68 -9.70 -9.98
CA TRP A 171 14.69 -10.68 -10.44
C TRP A 171 15.29 -12.02 -10.87
N ASP A 172 16.42 -12.03 -11.57
CA ASP A 172 17.08 -13.27 -12.01
C ASP A 172 17.45 -14.18 -10.82
N SER A 173 17.97 -13.57 -9.75
CA SER A 173 18.30 -14.27 -8.50
C SER A 173 17.05 -14.86 -7.84
N LEU A 174 15.94 -14.11 -7.85
CA LEU A 174 14.66 -14.56 -7.29
C LEU A 174 14.09 -15.76 -8.07
N TRP A 175 14.14 -15.73 -9.41
CA TRP A 175 13.65 -16.83 -10.25
C TRP A 175 14.42 -18.13 -10.03
N GLY A 176 15.71 -18.05 -9.66
CA GLY A 176 16.53 -19.20 -9.30
C GLY A 176 16.17 -19.85 -7.95
N ILE A 177 15.32 -19.23 -7.13
CA ILE A 177 14.93 -19.78 -5.83
C ILE A 177 13.85 -20.86 -6.04
N PRO A 178 14.06 -22.11 -5.59
CA PRO A 178 13.09 -23.19 -5.75
C PRO A 178 11.71 -22.82 -5.20
N GLY A 179 10.69 -22.98 -6.03
CA GLY A 179 9.29 -22.70 -5.67
C GLY A 179 8.88 -21.23 -5.78
N PHE A 180 9.82 -20.29 -5.93
CA PHE A 180 9.51 -18.85 -5.97
C PHE A 180 8.60 -18.50 -7.14
N TYR A 181 8.93 -18.98 -8.34
CA TYR A 181 8.10 -18.77 -9.52
C TYR A 181 6.65 -19.25 -9.32
N ARG A 182 6.45 -20.42 -8.70
CA ARG A 182 5.11 -20.96 -8.44
C ARG A 182 4.34 -20.08 -7.45
N TRP A 183 5.01 -19.63 -6.39
CA TRP A 183 4.42 -18.72 -5.41
C TRP A 183 4.06 -17.37 -6.05
N TYR A 184 5.00 -16.74 -6.77
CA TYR A 184 4.82 -15.45 -7.41
C TYR A 184 3.67 -15.50 -8.43
N ARG A 185 3.65 -16.53 -9.29
CA ARG A 185 2.56 -16.76 -10.24
C ARG A 185 1.21 -16.89 -9.54
N ALA A 186 1.13 -17.62 -8.43
CA ALA A 186 -0.12 -17.75 -7.69
C ALA A 186 -0.59 -16.42 -7.07
N GLU A 187 0.31 -15.50 -6.72
CA GLU A 187 -0.06 -14.14 -6.31
C GLU A 187 -0.55 -13.31 -7.50
N VAL A 188 0.13 -13.37 -8.64
CA VAL A 188 -0.27 -12.64 -9.87
C VAL A 188 -1.62 -13.11 -10.39
N ASP A 189 -1.87 -14.43 -10.46
CA ASP A 189 -3.14 -15.01 -10.90
C ASP A 189 -4.30 -14.60 -9.97
N ASP A 190 -4.04 -14.44 -8.68
CA ASP A 190 -5.02 -13.95 -7.70
C ASP A 190 -5.32 -12.46 -7.89
N LEU A 191 -4.29 -11.63 -8.11
CA LEU A 191 -4.46 -10.22 -8.46
C LEU A 191 -5.23 -10.04 -9.77
N GLU A 192 -4.99 -10.87 -10.78
CA GLU A 192 -5.70 -10.83 -12.06
C GLU A 192 -7.21 -11.04 -11.90
N LYS A 193 -7.62 -12.02 -11.08
CA LYS A 193 -9.04 -12.25 -10.75
C LYS A 193 -9.65 -11.05 -10.02
N GLY A 194 -8.89 -10.45 -9.12
CA GLY A 194 -9.26 -9.22 -8.42
C GLY A 194 -9.47 -8.06 -9.39
N TRP A 195 -8.53 -7.82 -10.30
CA TRP A 195 -8.59 -6.77 -11.32
C TRP A 195 -9.79 -6.92 -12.27
N GLY A 196 -10.13 -8.15 -12.68
CA GLY A 196 -11.33 -8.39 -13.49
C GLY A 196 -12.62 -8.02 -12.78
N SER A 197 -12.72 -8.34 -11.48
CA SER A 197 -13.85 -7.97 -10.63
C SER A 197 -13.93 -6.45 -10.40
N LEU A 198 -12.76 -5.83 -10.19
CA LEU A 198 -12.59 -4.40 -9.98
C LEU A 198 -13.09 -3.56 -11.16
N HIS A 199 -12.67 -3.91 -12.38
CA HIS A 199 -13.13 -3.22 -13.60
C HIS A 199 -14.65 -3.27 -13.75
N SER A 200 -15.27 -4.41 -13.39
CA SER A 200 -16.73 -4.57 -13.43
C SER A 200 -17.43 -3.67 -12.40
N VAL A 201 -16.96 -3.65 -11.16
CA VAL A 201 -17.53 -2.82 -10.08
C VAL A 201 -17.38 -1.33 -10.37
N LEU A 202 -16.18 -0.92 -10.79
CA LEU A 202 -15.92 0.49 -11.09
C LEU A 202 -16.66 0.99 -12.34
N GLY A 203 -16.76 0.15 -13.39
CA GLY A 203 -17.57 0.46 -14.56
C GLY A 203 -19.05 0.70 -14.24
N ASN A 204 -19.57 0.05 -13.19
CA ASN A 204 -20.97 0.12 -12.78
C ASN A 204 -21.27 1.22 -11.73
N HIS A 205 -20.29 1.69 -10.95
CA HIS A 205 -20.53 2.55 -9.77
C HIS A 205 -19.85 3.93 -9.79
N CYS A 206 -18.86 4.17 -10.66
CA CYS A 206 -18.07 5.41 -10.65
C CYS A 206 -18.84 6.72 -10.89
N GLY A 207 -20.01 6.67 -11.54
CA GLY A 207 -20.87 7.84 -11.71
C GLY A 207 -21.35 8.47 -10.39
N ASN A 208 -21.31 7.70 -9.29
CA ASN A 208 -21.83 8.09 -7.98
C ASN A 208 -20.74 8.30 -6.91
N ILE A 209 -19.51 7.82 -7.12
CA ILE A 209 -18.44 7.88 -6.10
C ILE A 209 -17.83 9.28 -5.98
N PHE A 210 -17.88 10.13 -7.03
CA PHE A 210 -17.30 11.48 -6.98
C PHE A 210 -18.28 12.54 -7.50
N GLN A 211 -18.53 13.61 -6.73
CA GLN A 211 -19.54 14.65 -7.05
C GLN A 211 -19.33 15.35 -8.40
N LYS A 212 -18.08 15.49 -8.86
CA LYS A 212 -17.77 16.04 -10.18
C LYS A 212 -17.39 14.92 -11.12
N LYS A 213 -18.32 14.53 -12.00
CA LYS A 213 -18.14 13.49 -13.04
C LYS A 213 -16.80 13.60 -13.78
N VAL A 214 -16.36 14.81 -14.13
CA VAL A 214 -15.13 15.03 -14.93
C VAL A 214 -13.85 14.80 -14.11
N THR A 215 -13.72 15.38 -12.91
CA THR A 215 -12.53 15.19 -12.06
C THR A 215 -12.48 13.81 -11.42
N GLY A 216 -13.63 13.23 -11.08
CA GLY A 216 -13.72 11.84 -10.64
C GLY A 216 -13.29 10.88 -11.74
N TRP A 217 -13.72 11.12 -12.98
CA TRP A 217 -13.32 10.32 -14.14
C TRP A 217 -11.84 10.48 -14.50
N LEU A 218 -11.27 11.68 -14.42
CA LEU A 218 -9.85 11.91 -14.70
C LEU A 218 -8.93 11.32 -13.64
N VAL A 219 -9.25 11.49 -12.35
CA VAL A 219 -8.48 10.87 -11.27
C VAL A 219 -8.61 9.35 -11.35
N HIS A 220 -9.80 8.83 -11.60
CA HIS A 220 -10.03 7.41 -11.84
C HIS A 220 -9.24 6.87 -13.04
N TRP A 221 -9.28 7.56 -14.19
CA TRP A 221 -8.59 7.12 -15.39
C TRP A 221 -7.07 7.17 -15.21
N ALA A 222 -6.54 8.20 -14.57
CA ALA A 222 -5.12 8.29 -14.25
C ALA A 222 -4.69 7.19 -13.27
N LEU A 223 -5.41 7.04 -12.15
CA LEU A 223 -5.10 6.07 -11.11
C LEU A 223 -5.21 4.63 -11.64
N ILE A 224 -6.30 4.30 -12.35
CA ILE A 224 -6.44 2.98 -12.98
C ILE A 224 -5.41 2.76 -14.07
N SER A 225 -5.15 3.73 -14.95
CA SER A 225 -4.19 3.51 -16.03
C SER A 225 -2.78 3.31 -15.50
N GLU A 226 -2.41 4.04 -14.44
CA GLU A 226 -1.13 3.89 -13.75
C GLU A 226 -1.04 2.54 -13.05
N LEU A 227 -2.03 2.17 -12.24
CA LEU A 227 -2.08 0.86 -11.58
C LEU A 227 -2.17 -0.32 -12.57
N GLN A 228 -2.87 -0.13 -13.68
CA GLN A 228 -2.95 -1.11 -14.75
C GLN A 228 -1.60 -1.22 -15.46
N SER A 229 -0.86 -0.12 -15.65
CA SER A 229 0.50 -0.15 -16.18
C SER A 229 1.45 -0.92 -15.27
N GLU A 230 1.40 -0.67 -13.96
CA GLU A 230 2.17 -1.42 -12.95
C GLU A 230 1.79 -2.90 -12.94
N PHE A 231 0.49 -3.21 -12.99
CA PHE A 231 0.04 -4.59 -13.07
C PHE A 231 0.48 -5.28 -14.38
N GLN A 232 0.44 -4.56 -15.51
CA GLN A 232 0.97 -5.09 -16.78
C GLN A 232 2.50 -5.30 -16.71
N LEU A 233 3.23 -4.50 -15.92
CA LEU A 233 4.65 -4.70 -15.70
C LEU A 233 4.90 -5.99 -14.91
N VAL A 234 4.17 -6.20 -13.81
CA VAL A 234 4.18 -7.45 -13.02
C VAL A 234 3.86 -8.67 -13.90
N LYS A 235 2.80 -8.62 -14.72
CA LYS A 235 2.45 -9.72 -15.65
C LYS A 235 3.53 -9.97 -16.71
N ARG A 236 4.09 -8.90 -17.30
CA ARG A 236 5.17 -9.02 -18.29
C ARG A 236 6.40 -9.69 -17.69
N ARG A 237 6.79 -9.34 -16.46
CA ARG A 237 7.91 -9.98 -15.74
C ARG A 237 7.65 -11.47 -15.51
N MET A 238 6.47 -11.84 -15.05
CA MET A 238 6.08 -13.25 -14.88
C MET A 238 6.19 -14.04 -16.21
N ASN A 239 5.70 -13.46 -17.32
CA ASN A 239 5.74 -14.10 -18.63
C ASN A 239 7.16 -14.17 -19.21
N ALA A 240 8.01 -13.18 -18.94
CA ALA A 240 9.41 -13.15 -19.37
C ALA A 240 10.31 -14.14 -18.59
N ALA A 241 9.89 -14.59 -17.41
CA ALA A 241 10.58 -15.64 -16.65
C ALA A 241 10.27 -17.07 -17.18
N TYR A 242 9.15 -17.24 -17.90
CA TYR A 242 8.73 -18.54 -18.45
C TYR A 242 9.64 -19.16 -19.53
N PRO A 243 10.36 -18.42 -20.40
CA PRO A 243 11.26 -19.03 -21.38
C PRO A 243 12.55 -19.62 -20.78
N VAL A 244 12.81 -19.40 -19.47
CA VAL A 244 14.09 -19.68 -18.80
C VAL A 244 13.98 -20.84 -17.79
N LEU A 245 12.76 -21.34 -17.52
CA LEU A 245 12.46 -22.46 -16.60
C LEU A 245 11.85 -23.64 -17.35
#